data_AF-A0A2Z3GTF7-F1
#
_entry.id   AF-A0A2Z3GTF7-F1
#
_cell.length_a   1.000
_cell.length_b   1.000
_cell.length_c   1.000
_cell.angle_alpha   90.00
_cell.angle_beta   90.00
_cell.angle_gamma   90.00
#
_symmetry.space_group_name_H-M   'P 1'
#
loop_
_entity.id
_entity.type
_entity.pdbx_description
1 polymer ?
#
loop_
_entity_poly.entity_id
_entity_poly.type
_entity_poly.pdbx_seq_one_letter_code
_entity_poly.pdbx_strand_id
1 'polypeptide(L)'
;MYCFLADLLTKTRPKWARPADPRRHLSDAQVLTTALVAARYFGGNLALGKRYMEQHWGQQSLDKSGFNHQLPALADTLAGLFATFGRMLKA
;
A
#
# COMPACT_ATOMS: atom_id res chain seq x y z
N MET A 1 8.31 6.95 2.21
CA MET A 1 7.61 5.64 2.28
C MET A 1 7.18 5.17 0.88
N TYR A 2 6.44 5.98 0.12
CA TYR A 2 5.93 5.60 -1.20
C TYR A 2 7.00 5.09 -2.18
N CYS A 3 8.08 5.85 -2.40
CA CYS A 3 9.12 5.46 -3.37
C CYS A 3 9.76 4.10 -3.02
N PHE A 4 10.03 3.87 -1.74
CA PHE A 4 10.54 2.59 -1.26
C PHE A 4 9.58 1.43 -1.60
N LEU A 5 8.29 1.59 -1.33
CA LEU A 5 7.29 0.57 -1.65
C LEU A 5 7.11 0.37 -3.15
N ALA A 6 7.17 1.44 -3.95
CA ALA A 6 7.10 1.37 -5.40
C ALA A 6 8.29 0.59 -5.99
N ASP A 7 9.51 0.88 -5.53
CA ASP A 7 10.72 0.19 -5.95
C ASP A 7 10.72 -1.27 -5.49
N LEU A 8 10.32 -1.52 -4.23
CA LEU A 8 10.23 -2.86 -3.69
C LEU A 8 9.25 -3.70 -4.50
N LEU A 9 8.02 -3.21 -4.71
CA LEU A 9 7.02 -3.91 -5.51
C LEU A 9 7.52 -4.16 -6.93
N THR A 10 8.19 -3.19 -7.55
CA THR A 10 8.77 -3.37 -8.89
C THR A 10 9.81 -4.49 -8.92
N LYS A 11 10.64 -4.61 -7.88
CA LYS A 11 11.70 -5.63 -7.78
C LYS A 11 11.18 -7.01 -7.36
N THR A 12 10.12 -7.06 -6.54
CA THR A 12 9.59 -8.32 -5.98
C THR A 12 8.43 -8.88 -6.77
N ARG A 13 7.82 -8.12 -7.70
CA ARG A 13 6.69 -8.61 -8.50
C ARG A 13 7.15 -9.78 -9.38
N PRO A 14 6.50 -10.95 -9.31
CA PRO A 14 6.84 -12.05 -10.19
C PRO A 14 6.62 -11.64 -11.66
N LYS A 15 7.52 -12.04 -12.55
CA LYS A 15 7.43 -11.70 -13.99
C LYS A 15 6.15 -12.21 -14.67
N TRP A 16 5.54 -13.26 -14.12
CA TRP A 16 4.29 -13.84 -14.60
C TRP A 16 3.04 -13.16 -14.01
N ALA A 17 3.20 -12.21 -13.09
CA ALA A 17 2.08 -11.49 -12.51
C ALA A 17 1.43 -10.59 -13.57
N ARG A 18 0.10 -10.56 -13.58
CA ARG A 18 -0.65 -9.68 -14.48
C ARG A 18 -0.28 -8.21 -14.23
N PRO A 19 -0.08 -7.40 -15.28
CA PRO A 19 0.09 -5.96 -15.14
C PRO A 19 -1.06 -5.33 -14.36
N ALA A 20 -0.80 -4.19 -13.72
CA ALA A 20 -1.86 -3.44 -13.07
C ALA A 20 -2.94 -3.06 -14.10
N ASP A 21 -4.20 -3.19 -13.71
CA ASP A 21 -5.32 -2.76 -14.54
C ASP A 21 -5.22 -1.24 -14.77
N PRO A 22 -5.13 -0.75 -16.02
CA PRO A 22 -5.02 0.68 -16.32
C PRO A 22 -6.22 1.51 -15.86
N ARG A 23 -7.34 0.87 -15.50
CA ARG A 23 -8.52 1.53 -14.91
C ARG A 23 -8.34 1.82 -13.42
N ARG A 24 -7.29 1.30 -12.77
CA ARG A 24 -7.00 1.58 -11.36
C ARG A 24 -6.45 2.99 -11.21
N HIS A 25 -7.15 3.79 -10.41
CA HIS A 25 -6.72 5.14 -10.04
C HIS A 25 -5.54 5.15 -9.04
N LEU A 26 -5.26 4.02 -8.39
CA LEU A 26 -4.18 3.89 -7.41
C LEU A 26 -3.25 2.73 -7.72
N SER A 27 -1.96 3.05 -7.65
CA SER A 27 -0.91 2.03 -7.61
C SER A 27 -0.96 1.22 -6.32
N ASP A 28 -0.51 -0.03 -6.40
CA ASP A 28 -0.38 -0.90 -5.23
C ASP A 28 0.52 -0.25 -4.16
N ALA A 29 1.55 0.51 -4.56
CA ALA A 29 2.42 1.27 -3.66
C ALA A 29 1.69 2.37 -2.88
N GLN A 30 0.77 3.11 -3.51
CA GLN A 30 -0.06 4.11 -2.82
C GLN A 30 -1.02 3.47 -1.83
N VAL A 31 -1.65 2.35 -2.23
CA VAL A 31 -2.56 1.59 -1.34
C VAL A 31 -1.80 1.13 -0.09
N LEU A 32 -0.64 0.52 -0.27
CA LEU A 32 0.21 0.08 0.84
C LEU A 32 0.71 1.25 1.71
N THR A 33 1.14 2.34 1.08
CA THR A 33 1.59 3.54 1.82
C THR A 33 0.46 4.08 2.70
N THR A 34 -0.75 4.19 2.15
CA THR A 34 -1.93 4.66 2.88
C THR A 34 -2.26 3.73 4.05
N ALA A 35 -2.18 2.41 3.85
CA ALA A 35 -2.42 1.44 4.92
C ALA A 35 -1.37 1.54 6.05
N LEU A 36 -0.10 1.72 5.71
CA LEU A 36 0.96 1.91 6.71
C LEU A 36 0.82 3.23 7.47
N VAL A 37 0.47 4.32 6.78
CA VAL A 37 0.19 5.61 7.41
C VAL A 37 -1.01 5.50 8.37
N ALA A 38 -2.09 4.83 7.94
CA ALA A 38 -3.25 4.56 8.78
C ALA A 38 -2.90 3.74 10.02
N ALA A 39 -2.16 2.64 9.85
CA ALA A 39 -1.72 1.80 10.96
C ALA A 39 -0.82 2.57 11.95
N ARG A 40 0.12 3.38 11.43
CA ARG A 40 1.12 4.07 12.24
C ARG A 40 0.56 5.28 13.00
N TYR A 41 -0.28 6.09 12.37
CA TYR A 41 -0.68 7.41 12.90
C TYR A 41 -2.16 7.51 13.26
N PHE A 42 -3.00 6.61 12.76
CA PHE A 42 -4.45 6.69 12.92
C PHE A 42 -5.05 5.40 13.53
N GLY A 43 -4.23 4.59 14.20
CA GLY A 43 -4.67 3.35 14.87
C GLY A 43 -5.30 2.32 13.93
N GLY A 44 -4.93 2.34 12.65
CA GLY A 44 -5.52 1.47 11.62
C GLY A 44 -6.79 2.04 10.97
N ASN A 45 -7.20 3.27 11.29
CA ASN A 45 -8.34 3.92 10.64
C ASN A 45 -7.99 4.31 9.19
N LEU A 46 -8.30 3.41 8.26
CA LEU A 46 -8.04 3.58 6.83
C LEU A 46 -8.75 4.80 6.24
N ALA A 47 -9.94 5.18 6.75
CA ALA A 47 -10.63 6.37 6.26
C ALA A 47 -9.91 7.67 6.63
N LEU A 48 -9.34 7.76 7.83
CA LEU A 48 -8.51 8.90 8.22
C LEU A 48 -7.18 8.92 7.46
N GLY A 49 -6.54 7.75 7.29
CA GLY A 49 -5.32 7.63 6.49
C GLY A 49 -5.51 8.10 5.04
N LYS A 50 -6.62 7.69 4.41
CA LYS A 50 -7.01 8.14 3.06
C LYS A 50 -7.12 9.66 2.98
N ARG A 51 -7.93 10.26 3.85
CA ARG A 51 -8.14 11.72 3.91
C ARG A 51 -6.82 12.46 4.11
N TYR A 52 -5.96 11.95 4.98
CA TYR A 52 -4.64 12.53 5.21
C TYR A 52 -3.77 12.50 3.95
N MET A 53 -3.74 11.38 3.22
CA MET A 53 -2.98 11.27 1.97
C MET A 53 -3.52 12.21 0.88
N GLU A 54 -4.84 12.36 0.78
CA GLU A 54 -5.47 13.30 -0.16
C GLU A 54 -5.11 14.76 0.17
N GLN A 55 -5.21 15.16 1.43
CA GLN A 55 -5.03 16.55 1.87
C GLN A 55 -3.57 17.01 1.87
N HIS A 56 -2.64 16.14 2.28
CA HIS A 56 -1.25 16.54 2.53
C HIS A 56 -0.28 16.07 1.45
N TRP A 57 -0.65 15.05 0.67
CA TRP A 57 0.25 14.42 -0.30
C TRP A 57 -0.27 14.50 -1.74
N GLY A 58 -1.40 15.18 -1.97
CA GLY A 58 -2.00 15.34 -3.29
C GLY A 58 -2.37 14.01 -3.95
N GLN A 59 -2.57 12.95 -3.15
CA GLN A 59 -2.99 11.66 -3.67
C GLN A 59 -4.38 11.82 -4.30
N GLN A 60 -4.58 11.24 -5.49
CA GLN A 60 -5.87 11.25 -6.15
C GLN A 60 -6.95 10.71 -5.20
N SER A 61 -8.12 11.36 -5.22
CA SER A 61 -9.25 10.99 -4.40
C SER A 61 -9.54 9.50 -4.53
N LEU A 62 -9.50 8.81 -3.40
CA LEU A 62 -9.71 7.37 -3.36
C LEU A 62 -11.20 7.12 -3.56
N ASP A 63 -11.59 6.56 -4.71
CA ASP A 63 -12.88 5.88 -4.75
C ASP A 63 -12.86 4.80 -3.65
N LYS A 64 -13.84 4.88 -2.74
CA LYS A 64 -14.02 3.96 -1.61
C LYS A 64 -13.99 2.51 -2.09
N SER A 65 -14.54 2.25 -3.29
CA SER A 65 -14.61 0.91 -3.88
C SER A 65 -13.21 0.35 -4.18
N GLY A 66 -12.39 1.09 -4.93
CA GLY A 66 -11.07 0.64 -5.41
C GLY A 66 -10.12 0.27 -4.28
N PHE A 67 -9.99 1.13 -3.27
CA PHE A 67 -9.07 0.86 -2.16
C PHE A 67 -9.49 -0.35 -1.32
N ASN A 68 -10.78 -0.49 -1.04
CA ASN A 68 -11.29 -1.57 -0.21
C ASN A 68 -11.18 -2.93 -0.91
N HIS A 69 -11.18 -2.96 -2.25
CA HIS A 69 -10.90 -4.17 -3.04
C HIS A 69 -9.40 -4.43 -3.23
N GLN A 70 -8.57 -3.39 -3.42
CA GLN A 70 -7.13 -3.54 -3.64
C GLN A 70 -6.37 -3.93 -2.38
N LEU A 71 -6.73 -3.39 -1.21
CA LEU A 71 -5.98 -3.63 0.03
C LEU A 71 -5.96 -5.12 0.44
N PRO A 72 -7.08 -5.86 0.43
CA PRO A 72 -7.06 -7.30 0.73
C PRO A 72 -6.16 -8.09 -0.22
N ALA A 73 -6.13 -7.74 -1.51
CA ALA A 73 -5.25 -8.39 -2.50
C ALA A 73 -3.75 -8.12 -2.25
N LEU A 74 -3.42 -7.13 -1.41
CA LEU A 74 -2.06 -6.77 -1.04
C LEU A 74 -1.72 -7.16 0.41
N ALA A 75 -2.63 -7.83 1.12
CA ALA A 75 -2.44 -8.25 2.50
C ALA A 75 -1.24 -9.20 2.66
N ASP A 76 -1.10 -10.18 1.76
CA ASP A 76 0.03 -11.12 1.75
C ASP A 76 1.36 -10.39 1.52
N THR A 77 1.36 -9.37 0.68
CA THR A 77 2.54 -8.52 0.45
C THR A 77 2.94 -7.79 1.73
N LEU A 78 1.98 -7.23 2.48
CA LEU A 78 2.24 -6.61 3.78
C LEU A 78 2.75 -7.64 4.80
N ALA A 79 2.12 -8.81 4.88
CA ALA A 79 2.53 -9.87 5.79
C ALA A 79 3.97 -10.34 5.50
N GLY A 80 4.31 -10.56 4.23
CA GLY A 80 5.65 -10.93 3.81
C GLY A 80 6.69 -9.84 4.11
N LEU A 81 6.31 -8.57 3.92
CA LEU A 81 7.15 -7.41 4.25
C LEU A 81 7.44 -7.37 5.77
N PHE A 82 6.41 -7.41 6.60
CA PHE A 82 6.58 -7.41 8.06
C PHE A 82 7.33 -8.63 8.58
N ALA A 83 7.07 -9.82 8.04
CA ALA A 83 7.79 -11.03 8.42
C ALA A 83 9.28 -10.95 8.05
N THR A 84 9.60 -10.38 6.90
CA THR A 84 11.00 -10.23 6.45
C THR A 84 11.74 -9.20 7.28
N PHE A 85 11.18 -7.99 7.43
CA PHE A 85 11.78 -6.96 8.28
C PHE A 85 11.85 -7.38 9.74
N GLY A 86 10.81 -8.04 10.24
CA GLY A 86 10.78 -8.59 11.59
C GLY A 86 11.89 -9.60 11.84
N ARG A 87 12.21 -10.47 10.87
CA ARG A 87 13.37 -11.37 10.98
C ARG A 87 14.71 -10.61 10.94
N MET A 88 14.84 -9.61 10.07
CA MET A 88 16.08 -8.84 9.96
C MET A 88 16.37 -7.98 11.20
N LEU A 89 15.34 -7.40 11.81
CA LEU A 89 15.49 -6.50 12.97
C LEU A 89 15.62 -7.23 14.32
N LYS A 90 15.22 -8.51 14.36
CA LYS A 90 15.28 -9.34 15.57
C LYS A 90 16.56 -10.18 15.64
N ALA A 91 17.34 -10.20 14.56
CA ALA A 91 18.70 -10.73 14.50
C ALA A 91 19.68 -9.74 15.12
#